data_AF-A0A9E5Q8D9-F1
#
_entry.id   AF-A0A9E5Q8D9-F1
#
_cell.length_a   1.000
_cell.length_b   1.000
_cell.length_c   1.000
_cell.angle_alpha   90.00
_cell.angle_beta   90.00
_cell.angle_gamma   90.00
#
_symmetry.space_group_name_H-M   'P 1'
#
loop_
_entity.id
_entity.type
_entity.pdbx_description
1 polymer ?
#
loop_
_entity_poly.entity_id
_entity_poly.type
_entity_poly.pdbx_seq_one_letter_code
_entity_poly.pdbx_strand_id
1 'polypeptide(L)'
;MRGILIILVGVLAFPAVGYTTEQIPERIVYEGEERYLASFPLEQYFTEENPKPEWMEPTSTACWRGYVATWKIDGERLYLVEMTREEHRKVNGKLKSVDESVFEKLFPGSKKPLLASWYSGVLQVPAGKPINPISLGFISALKEKLYVSIDKGQVVGRKLVVSDPDSSITINDPSWHELRRKPEREWIKRSESADQEKPENEDWISDPGKLNAKLMNFRSRESFKVRGIIFDGERLWVPPQGRMNSSEFDLEIMGDLDIPESATAVEITATAESETLTLFVTDIRVLPQDAPIQKPPSNQGR
;
A
#
# COMPACT_ATOMS: atom_id res chain seq x y z
N MET A 1 43.55 -56.79 5.41
CA MET A 1 42.63 -55.80 4.79
C MET A 1 42.49 -54.64 5.77
N ARG A 2 43.03 -53.46 5.43
CA ARG A 2 42.94 -52.24 6.25
C ARG A 2 41.66 -51.50 5.85
N GLY A 3 40.70 -51.38 6.76
CA GLY A 3 39.46 -50.64 6.53
C GLY A 3 39.69 -49.14 6.65
N ILE A 4 39.33 -48.38 5.61
CA ILE A 4 39.36 -46.92 5.59
C ILE A 4 38.07 -46.42 6.26
N LEU A 5 38.21 -45.67 7.35
CA LEU A 5 37.12 -44.97 8.02
C LEU A 5 36.83 -43.68 7.24
N ILE A 6 35.72 -43.64 6.51
CA ILE A 6 35.24 -42.41 5.86
C ILE A 6 34.47 -41.61 6.92
N ILE A 7 35.07 -40.53 7.41
CA ILE A 7 34.36 -39.53 8.23
C ILE A 7 33.56 -38.65 7.27
N LEU A 8 32.24 -38.88 7.25
CA LEU A 8 31.27 -38.03 6.58
C LEU A 8 31.13 -36.73 7.38
N VAL A 9 31.84 -35.68 6.96
CA VAL A 9 31.62 -34.33 7.48
C VAL A 9 30.30 -33.82 6.90
N GLY A 10 29.23 -33.91 7.70
CA GLY A 10 27.96 -33.27 7.40
C GLY A 10 28.15 -31.76 7.44
N VAL A 11 28.11 -31.12 6.27
CA VAL A 11 28.00 -29.65 6.17
C VAL A 11 26.59 -29.29 6.62
N LEU A 12 26.45 -28.89 7.88
CA LEU A 12 25.26 -28.20 8.38
C LEU A 12 25.21 -26.83 7.71
N ALA A 13 24.51 -26.74 6.58
CA ALA A 13 24.07 -25.48 6.03
C ALA A 13 23.01 -24.90 6.98
N PHE A 14 23.44 -24.05 7.92
CA PHE A 14 22.53 -23.17 8.63
C PHE A 14 21.91 -22.24 7.57
N PRO A 15 20.57 -22.24 7.37
CA PRO A 15 19.97 -21.20 6.56
C PRO A 15 20.29 -19.88 7.25
N ALA A 16 21.08 -19.04 6.57
CA ALA A 16 21.23 -17.67 6.98
C ALA A 16 19.82 -17.08 6.97
N VAL A 17 19.26 -16.83 8.15
CA VAL A 17 18.05 -16.03 8.29
C VAL A 17 18.48 -14.63 7.85
N GLY A 18 18.25 -14.32 6.57
CA GLY A 18 18.51 -13.00 6.03
C GLY A 18 17.59 -12.02 6.75
N TYR A 19 18.16 -11.14 7.56
CA TYR A 19 17.44 -9.96 8.02
C TYR A 19 17.26 -9.05 6.80
N THR A 20 16.09 -9.11 6.17
CA THR A 20 15.74 -8.14 5.13
C THR A 20 15.68 -6.76 5.79
N THR A 21 16.43 -5.79 5.26
CA THR A 21 16.34 -4.42 5.75
C THR A 21 15.09 -3.81 5.13
N GLU A 22 14.10 -3.46 5.95
CA GLU A 22 12.86 -2.88 5.45
C GLU A 22 13.04 -1.45 4.96
N GLN A 23 12.23 -1.07 3.98
CA GLN A 23 12.21 0.29 3.47
C GLN A 23 11.70 1.28 4.52
N ILE A 24 12.43 2.38 4.71
CA ILE A 24 12.02 3.52 5.52
C ILE A 24 10.71 4.12 4.95
N PRO A 25 9.65 4.25 5.77
CA PRO A 25 8.39 4.84 5.36
C PRO A 25 8.51 6.35 5.16
N GLU A 26 7.60 6.90 4.36
CA GLU A 26 7.44 8.36 4.26
C GLU A 26 6.64 8.90 5.43
N ARG A 27 6.59 10.23 5.55
CA ARG A 27 5.86 10.93 6.61
C ARG A 27 4.70 11.72 6.01
N ILE A 28 3.62 11.86 6.76
CA ILE A 28 2.47 12.68 6.38
C ILE A 28 1.94 13.43 7.60
N VAL A 29 1.68 14.72 7.43
CA VAL A 29 0.93 15.53 8.39
C VAL A 29 -0.55 15.46 8.01
N TYR A 30 -1.36 14.87 8.88
CA TYR A 30 -2.80 14.70 8.69
C TYR A 30 -3.52 15.16 9.96
N GLU A 31 -4.49 16.08 9.83
CA GLU A 31 -5.22 16.68 10.95
C GLU A 31 -4.30 17.29 12.04
N GLY A 32 -3.16 17.84 11.62
CA GLY A 32 -2.16 18.44 12.51
C GLY A 32 -1.25 17.44 13.21
N GLU A 33 -1.44 16.14 13.01
CA GLU A 33 -0.58 15.09 13.55
C GLU A 33 0.35 14.54 12.49
N GLU A 34 1.61 14.33 12.87
CA GLU A 34 2.56 13.62 12.04
C GLU A 34 2.39 12.11 12.16
N ARG A 35 2.33 11.44 11.02
CA ARG A 35 2.16 9.99 10.89
C ARG A 35 3.12 9.44 9.84
N TYR A 36 3.38 8.13 9.87
CA TYR A 36 4.04 7.46 8.76
C TYR A 36 3.05 7.23 7.61
N LEU A 37 3.55 6.99 6.41
CA LEU A 37 2.76 6.68 5.23
C LEU A 37 3.20 5.32 4.68
N ALA A 38 2.23 4.43 4.43
CA ALA A 38 2.47 3.11 3.81
C ALA A 38 2.23 3.11 2.30
N SER A 39 2.46 4.25 1.67
CA SER A 39 2.44 4.46 0.23
C SER A 39 3.60 5.41 -0.14
N PHE A 40 3.92 5.49 -1.43
CA PHE A 40 5.08 6.23 -1.94
C PHE A 40 4.68 7.20 -3.06
N PRO A 41 3.94 8.30 -2.76
CA PRO A 41 3.31 9.12 -3.79
C PRO A 41 4.30 9.81 -4.75
N LEU A 42 5.56 10.03 -4.33
CA LEU A 42 6.57 10.63 -5.20
C LEU A 42 7.07 9.66 -6.27
N GLU A 43 6.96 8.33 -6.08
CA GLU A 43 7.38 7.38 -7.12
C GLU A 43 6.56 7.54 -8.41
N GLN A 44 5.29 7.97 -8.33
CA GLN A 44 4.47 8.27 -9.51
C GLN A 44 4.89 9.54 -10.26
N TYR A 45 5.73 10.41 -9.65
CA TYR A 45 6.28 11.54 -10.37
C TYR A 45 7.30 11.09 -11.42
N PHE A 46 7.96 9.95 -11.19
CA PHE A 46 9.00 9.46 -12.08
C PHE A 46 8.40 8.57 -13.17
N THR A 47 8.58 8.98 -14.42
CA THR A 47 8.10 8.27 -15.62
C THR A 47 9.24 8.12 -16.63
N GLU A 48 9.01 7.47 -17.76
CA GLU A 48 10.02 7.46 -18.84
C GLU A 48 10.34 8.87 -19.36
N GLU A 49 9.34 9.75 -19.40
CA GLU A 49 9.48 11.15 -19.81
C GLU A 49 10.07 12.05 -18.71
N ASN A 50 9.96 11.62 -17.45
CA ASN A 50 10.52 12.30 -16.28
C ASN A 50 11.28 11.30 -15.39
N PRO A 51 12.43 10.78 -15.84
CA PRO A 51 13.11 9.69 -15.17
C PRO A 51 13.63 10.10 -13.79
N LYS A 52 13.67 9.13 -12.87
CA LYS A 52 14.25 9.31 -11.55
C LYS A 52 15.73 9.71 -11.69
N PRO A 53 16.16 10.84 -11.09
CA PRO A 53 17.53 11.30 -11.26
C PRO A 53 18.57 10.35 -10.61
N GLU A 54 19.73 10.16 -11.26
CA GLU A 54 20.83 9.32 -10.74
C GLU A 54 21.36 9.76 -9.37
N TRP A 55 21.23 11.04 -9.00
CA TRP A 55 21.65 11.47 -7.66
C TRP A 55 20.76 10.91 -6.54
N MET A 56 19.61 10.33 -6.88
CA MET A 56 18.67 9.68 -5.98
C MET A 56 18.96 8.18 -5.81
N GLU A 57 20.13 7.71 -6.22
CA GLU A 57 20.58 6.35 -5.92
C GLU A 57 20.63 6.08 -4.40
N PRO A 58 20.36 4.84 -3.94
CA PRO A 58 20.32 4.49 -2.52
C PRO A 58 21.67 4.71 -1.81
N THR A 59 21.64 5.37 -0.66
CA THR A 59 22.81 5.50 0.24
C THR A 59 22.79 4.52 1.40
N SER A 60 21.68 3.81 1.59
CA SER A 60 21.45 2.89 2.69
C SER A 60 20.60 1.70 2.23
N THR A 61 20.87 0.51 2.77
CA THR A 61 20.05 -0.68 2.53
C THR A 61 18.64 -0.56 3.11
N ALA A 62 18.42 0.39 4.03
CA ALA A 62 17.11 0.72 4.58
C ALA A 62 16.34 1.76 3.76
N CYS A 63 16.99 2.43 2.79
CA CYS A 63 16.38 3.45 1.95
C CYS A 63 16.67 3.22 0.46
N TRP A 64 16.11 2.13 -0.09
CA TRP A 64 16.28 1.75 -1.50
C TRP A 64 15.70 2.75 -2.52
N ARG A 65 14.96 3.77 -2.06
CA ARG A 65 14.42 4.83 -2.92
C ARG A 65 15.35 6.03 -3.02
N GLY A 66 16.34 6.11 -2.12
CA GLY A 66 17.30 7.21 -2.04
C GLY A 66 16.75 8.54 -1.52
N TYR A 67 15.51 8.55 -1.01
CA TYR A 67 14.92 9.72 -0.35
C TYR A 67 13.83 9.31 0.66
N VAL A 68 13.46 10.26 1.52
CA VAL A 68 12.28 10.22 2.38
C VAL A 68 11.48 11.49 2.14
N ALA A 69 10.24 11.35 1.66
CA ALA A 69 9.32 12.48 1.49
C ALA A 69 8.49 12.74 2.75
N THR A 70 8.14 14.00 2.96
CA THR A 70 7.18 14.45 3.96
C THR A 70 6.02 15.14 3.25
N TRP A 71 4.82 14.64 3.50
CA TRP A 71 3.58 15.11 2.89
C TRP A 71 2.70 15.85 3.90
N LYS A 72 1.70 16.56 3.40
CA LYS A 72 0.62 17.12 4.20
C LYS A 72 -0.69 17.03 3.42
N ILE A 73 -1.76 16.63 4.10
CA ILE A 73 -3.11 16.94 3.62
C ILE A 73 -3.56 18.22 4.33
N ASP A 74 -3.83 19.25 3.54
CA ASP A 74 -4.34 20.53 4.02
C ASP A 74 -5.63 20.87 3.27
N GLY A 75 -6.73 20.97 4.01
CA GLY A 75 -8.07 20.93 3.43
C GLY A 75 -8.31 19.63 2.65
N GLU A 76 -8.62 19.75 1.36
CA GLU A 76 -8.86 18.62 0.45
C GLU A 76 -7.76 18.46 -0.59
N ARG A 77 -6.51 18.82 -0.24
CA ARG A 77 -5.37 18.75 -1.17
C ARG A 77 -4.16 18.09 -0.52
N LEU A 78 -3.47 17.28 -1.31
CA LEU A 78 -2.19 16.65 -0.96
C LEU A 78 -1.04 17.54 -1.40
N TYR A 79 -0.11 17.78 -0.49
CA TYR A 79 1.08 18.57 -0.75
C TYR A 79 2.35 17.81 -0.36
N LEU A 80 3.40 17.97 -1.18
CA LEU A 80 4.77 17.65 -0.81
C LEU A 80 5.37 18.81 0.00
N VAL A 81 5.70 18.55 1.26
CA VAL A 81 6.27 19.55 2.17
C VAL A 81 7.78 19.59 2.06
N GLU A 82 8.41 18.42 2.06
CA GLU A 82 9.86 18.27 2.04
C GLU A 82 10.25 16.93 1.42
N MET A 83 11.46 16.86 0.90
CA MET A 83 12.12 15.60 0.57
C MET A 83 13.57 15.66 1.05
N THR A 84 13.99 14.67 1.84
CA THR A 84 15.37 14.54 2.32
C THR A 84 16.06 13.31 1.77
N ARG A 85 17.38 13.37 1.67
CA ARG A 85 18.26 12.25 1.36
C ARG A 85 19.32 12.13 2.45
N GLU A 86 19.59 10.89 2.88
CA GLU A 86 20.69 10.62 3.78
C GLU A 86 22.03 10.72 3.03
N GLU A 87 22.93 11.58 3.51
CA GLU A 87 24.25 11.81 2.94
C GLU A 87 25.33 11.52 3.98
N HIS A 88 26.44 10.95 3.53
CA HIS A 88 27.54 10.56 4.43
C HIS A 88 28.70 11.53 4.27
N ARG A 89 28.96 12.34 5.30
CA ARG A 89 30.02 13.36 5.28
C ARG A 89 31.01 13.17 6.41
N LYS A 90 32.28 13.52 6.17
CA LYS A 90 33.28 13.62 7.23
C LYS A 90 33.11 14.95 7.97
N VAL A 91 32.66 14.88 9.21
CA VAL A 91 32.57 16.02 10.13
C VAL A 91 33.58 15.80 11.26
N ASN A 92 34.57 16.69 11.37
CA ASN A 92 35.68 16.57 12.34
C ASN A 92 36.39 15.21 12.27
N GLY A 93 36.64 14.72 11.05
CA GLY A 93 37.33 13.45 10.80
C GLY A 93 36.49 12.19 11.02
N LYS A 94 35.24 12.30 11.50
CA LYS A 94 34.31 11.18 11.68
C LYS A 94 33.26 11.16 10.57
N LEU A 95 32.96 9.98 10.05
CA LEU A 95 31.85 9.79 9.11
C LEU A 95 30.54 9.98 9.89
N LYS A 96 29.66 10.84 9.39
CA LYS A 96 28.31 11.06 9.92
C LYS A 96 27.31 10.98 8.78
N SER A 97 26.18 10.36 9.07
CA SER A 97 24.96 10.48 8.27
C SER A 97 24.30 11.83 8.60
N VAL A 98 23.88 12.55 7.57
CA VAL A 98 23.12 13.81 7.66
C VAL A 98 21.99 13.77 6.65
N ASP A 99 20.79 14.20 7.08
CA ASP A 99 19.67 14.36 6.16
C ASP A 99 19.76 15.71 5.45
N GLU A 100 19.82 15.68 4.13
CA GLU A 100 19.88 16.88 3.29
C GLU A 100 18.56 17.06 2.54
N SER A 101 18.00 18.26 2.62
CA SER A 101 16.86 18.65 1.78
C SER A 101 17.30 18.63 0.31
N VAL A 102 16.59 17.84 -0.48
CA VAL A 102 16.79 17.67 -1.93
C VAL A 102 15.60 18.20 -2.74
N PHE A 103 14.62 18.81 -2.09
CA PHE A 103 13.43 19.38 -2.76
C PHE A 103 13.79 20.35 -3.88
N GLU A 104 14.63 21.37 -3.64
CA GLU A 104 15.01 22.36 -4.67
C GLU A 104 15.81 21.74 -5.83
N LYS A 105 16.46 20.59 -5.60
CA LYS A 105 17.15 19.86 -6.67
C LYS A 105 16.16 19.18 -7.61
N LEU A 106 15.04 18.67 -7.09
CA LEU A 106 14.01 18.01 -7.89
C LEU A 106 12.98 18.99 -8.46
N PHE A 107 12.62 20.03 -7.71
CA PHE A 107 11.61 21.03 -8.07
C PHE A 107 12.20 22.44 -8.06
N PRO A 108 13.17 22.76 -8.94
CA PRO A 108 13.89 24.02 -8.90
C PRO A 108 12.94 25.22 -9.05
N GLY A 109 13.00 26.15 -8.10
CA GLY A 109 12.20 27.39 -8.12
C GLY A 109 10.74 27.21 -7.69
N SER A 110 10.33 25.99 -7.32
CA SER A 110 9.01 25.72 -6.75
C SER A 110 8.95 26.17 -5.29
N LYS A 111 7.75 26.55 -4.81
CA LYS A 111 7.56 26.91 -3.40
C LYS A 111 7.05 25.70 -2.61
N LYS A 112 7.56 25.56 -1.39
CA LYS A 112 7.02 24.63 -0.38
C LYS A 112 5.80 25.26 0.34
N PRO A 113 4.77 24.48 0.69
CA PRO A 113 4.54 23.11 0.25
C PRO A 113 4.02 23.08 -1.21
N LEU A 114 4.44 22.10 -2.00
CA LEU A 114 4.09 21.96 -3.42
C LEU A 114 2.85 21.08 -3.59
N LEU A 115 1.85 21.56 -4.34
CA LEU A 115 0.67 20.75 -4.67
C LEU A 115 1.10 19.52 -5.46
N ALA A 116 0.72 18.34 -4.99
CA ALA A 116 1.06 17.06 -5.62
C ALA A 116 0.11 16.74 -6.78
N SER A 117 -0.02 17.64 -7.76
CA SER A 117 -1.00 17.49 -8.84
C SER A 117 -0.72 16.32 -9.79
N TRP A 118 0.47 15.74 -9.72
CA TRP A 118 0.85 14.54 -10.46
C TRP A 118 0.33 13.24 -9.83
N TYR A 119 -0.08 13.27 -8.56
CA TYR A 119 -0.42 12.04 -7.84
C TYR A 119 -1.91 11.73 -7.91
N SER A 120 -2.22 10.51 -8.37
CA SER A 120 -3.53 9.88 -8.33
C SER A 120 -3.38 8.48 -7.75
N GLY A 121 -4.09 8.17 -6.68
CA GLY A 121 -3.97 6.88 -5.98
C GLY A 121 -4.58 6.89 -4.58
N VAL A 122 -4.36 5.81 -3.83
CA VAL A 122 -4.84 5.69 -2.45
C VAL A 122 -3.68 5.81 -1.46
N LEU A 123 -3.72 6.83 -0.61
CA LEU A 123 -2.83 6.96 0.52
C LEU A 123 -3.27 6.02 1.65
N GLN A 124 -2.34 5.24 2.20
CA GLN A 124 -2.57 4.42 3.38
C GLN A 124 -1.92 5.07 4.61
N VAL A 125 -2.75 5.71 5.43
CA VAL A 125 -2.35 6.41 6.64
C VAL A 125 -2.68 5.54 7.86
N PRO A 126 -1.69 5.08 8.65
CA PRO A 126 -1.89 4.60 10.02
C PRO A 126 -2.89 5.45 10.80
N ALA A 127 -3.90 4.84 11.40
CA ALA A 127 -4.70 5.49 12.43
C ALA A 127 -4.27 4.93 13.80
N GLY A 128 -3.93 5.81 14.75
CA GLY A 128 -3.49 5.45 16.10
C GLY A 128 -2.10 5.95 16.47
N LYS A 129 -1.82 5.98 17.78
CA LYS A 129 -0.51 6.38 18.33
C LYS A 129 0.54 5.30 18.04
N PRO A 130 1.70 5.63 17.44
CA PRO A 130 2.77 4.67 17.23
C PRO A 130 3.29 4.19 18.59
N ILE A 131 3.29 2.87 18.81
CA ILE A 131 3.75 2.26 20.07
C ILE A 131 5.29 2.10 20.07
N ASN A 132 5.94 2.14 18.91
CA ASN A 132 7.40 1.97 18.71
C ASN A 132 7.83 2.58 17.36
N PRO A 133 9.14 2.66 17.01
CA PRO A 133 9.57 3.02 15.65
C PRO A 133 8.98 2.02 14.66
N ILE A 134 8.09 2.48 13.79
CA ILE A 134 7.32 1.62 12.88
C ILE A 134 8.10 1.49 11.57
N SER A 135 8.35 0.25 11.15
CA SER A 135 8.78 -0.07 9.79
C SER A 135 7.57 -0.26 8.87
N LEU A 136 7.76 -0.20 7.55
CA LEU A 136 6.67 -0.33 6.58
C LEU A 136 5.85 -1.62 6.78
N GLY A 137 6.52 -2.74 7.08
CA GLY A 137 5.86 -4.02 7.34
C GLY A 137 4.94 -3.97 8.58
N PHE A 138 5.31 -3.19 9.60
CA PHE A 138 4.49 -3.02 10.80
C PHE A 138 3.32 -2.04 10.58
N ILE A 139 3.45 -1.03 9.70
CA ILE A 139 2.31 -0.19 9.30
C ILE A 139 1.16 -1.06 8.77
N SER A 140 1.50 -2.05 7.95
CA SER A 140 0.53 -2.99 7.40
C SER A 140 -0.15 -3.86 8.46
N ALA A 141 0.41 -4.02 9.65
CA ALA A 141 -0.20 -4.79 10.74
C ALA A 141 -1.11 -3.96 11.66
N LEU A 142 -1.18 -2.64 11.48
CA LEU A 142 -1.95 -1.77 12.37
C LEU A 142 -3.45 -2.06 12.32
N LYS A 143 -4.07 -1.96 13.50
CA LYS A 143 -5.49 -2.19 13.74
C LYS A 143 -6.37 -1.21 12.99
N GLU A 144 -5.97 0.05 12.93
CA GLU A 144 -6.76 1.11 12.31
C GLU A 144 -5.95 1.73 11.17
N LYS A 145 -6.58 1.84 10.00
CA LYS A 145 -5.98 2.41 8.79
C LYS A 145 -6.98 3.34 8.12
N LEU A 146 -6.55 4.55 7.86
CA LEU A 146 -7.26 5.51 7.05
C LEU A 146 -6.75 5.42 5.61
N TYR A 147 -7.65 5.08 4.69
CA TYR A 147 -7.42 5.18 3.26
C TYR A 147 -7.93 6.52 2.77
N VAL A 148 -7.11 7.24 2.01
CA VAL A 148 -7.50 8.52 1.40
C VAL A 148 -7.31 8.41 -0.11
N SER A 149 -8.40 8.46 -0.86
CA SER A 149 -8.35 8.48 -2.32
C SER A 149 -7.99 9.88 -2.79
N ILE A 150 -6.98 9.98 -3.64
CA ILE A 150 -6.46 11.21 -4.23
C ILE A 150 -6.60 11.13 -5.74
N ASP A 151 -7.16 12.17 -6.36
CA ASP A 151 -7.14 12.36 -7.81
C ASP A 151 -6.43 13.67 -8.13
N LYS A 152 -5.30 13.60 -8.83
CA LYS A 152 -4.46 14.76 -9.22
C LYS A 152 -4.20 15.73 -8.06
N GLY A 153 -3.83 15.17 -6.91
CA GLY A 153 -3.56 15.92 -5.68
C GLY A 153 -4.81 16.41 -4.92
N GLN A 154 -6.03 16.14 -5.37
CA GLN A 154 -7.27 16.43 -4.67
C GLN A 154 -7.79 15.23 -3.90
N VAL A 155 -8.20 15.42 -2.65
CA VAL A 155 -8.87 14.37 -1.88
C VAL A 155 -10.30 14.21 -2.36
N VAL A 156 -10.63 13.00 -2.82
CA VAL A 156 -11.95 12.67 -3.40
C VAL A 156 -12.69 11.60 -2.60
N GLY A 157 -12.02 10.95 -1.64
CA GLY A 157 -12.66 9.97 -0.76
C GLY A 157 -11.81 9.62 0.46
N ARG A 158 -12.48 9.15 1.52
CA ARG A 158 -11.84 8.66 2.74
C ARG A 158 -12.54 7.41 3.24
N LYS A 159 -11.79 6.44 3.75
CA LYS A 159 -12.34 5.24 4.37
C LYS A 159 -11.48 4.81 5.56
N LEU A 160 -12.08 4.81 6.74
CA LEU A 160 -11.46 4.20 7.93
C LEU A 160 -11.77 2.71 7.94
N VAL A 161 -10.73 1.89 8.07
CA VAL A 161 -10.83 0.45 8.25
C VAL A 161 -10.24 0.08 9.59
N VAL A 162 -11.03 -0.65 10.39
CA VAL A 162 -10.61 -1.21 11.67
C VAL A 162 -10.56 -2.73 11.52
N SER A 163 -9.37 -3.33 11.58
CA SER A 163 -9.21 -4.78 11.56
C SER A 163 -9.56 -5.40 12.92
N ASP A 164 -10.13 -6.61 12.88
CA ASP A 164 -10.51 -7.35 14.08
C ASP A 164 -9.23 -7.78 14.85
N PRO A 165 -9.16 -7.55 16.18
CA PRO A 165 -8.00 -7.90 17.03
C PRO A 165 -7.50 -9.35 16.95
N ASP A 166 -8.29 -10.29 16.43
CA ASP A 166 -7.86 -11.69 16.25
C ASP A 166 -6.82 -11.89 15.13
N SER A 167 -6.45 -10.84 14.40
CA SER A 167 -5.52 -10.95 13.25
C SER A 167 -4.02 -10.75 13.55
N SER A 168 -3.64 -10.30 14.76
CA SER A 168 -2.23 -10.09 15.15
C SER A 168 -1.91 -10.41 16.63
N ILE A 169 -1.55 -11.67 16.89
CA ILE A 169 -0.65 -12.25 17.92
C ILE A 169 -0.59 -11.62 19.33
N THR A 170 -0.84 -12.46 20.34
CA THR A 170 0.05 -12.53 21.52
C THR A 170 0.13 -13.97 22.07
N ILE A 171 1.25 -14.65 21.86
CA ILE A 171 1.64 -15.74 22.78
C ILE A 171 2.23 -14.99 23.99
N ASN A 172 1.40 -14.80 25.03
CA ASN A 172 1.75 -14.33 26.39
C ASN A 172 1.81 -12.82 26.68
N ASP A 173 0.69 -12.09 26.63
CA ASP A 173 0.55 -10.84 27.40
C ASP A 173 -0.72 -10.90 28.30
N PRO A 174 -0.62 -10.83 29.64
CA PRO A 174 -1.76 -10.91 30.56
C PRO A 174 -2.53 -9.59 30.79
N SER A 175 -2.28 -8.50 30.04
CA SER A 175 -2.97 -7.21 30.20
C SER A 175 -4.44 -7.17 29.70
N TRP A 176 -4.99 -8.31 29.24
CA TRP A 176 -6.33 -8.44 28.64
C TRP A 176 -7.52 -8.06 29.52
N HIS A 177 -7.37 -7.98 30.86
CA HIS A 177 -8.51 -7.75 31.75
C HIS A 177 -8.88 -6.27 31.97
N GLU A 178 -8.03 -5.30 31.62
CA GLU A 178 -8.24 -3.89 31.99
C GLU A 178 -8.88 -3.00 30.91
N LEU A 179 -8.88 -3.39 29.63
CA LEU A 179 -9.39 -2.55 28.54
C LEU A 179 -10.93 -2.55 28.37
N ARG A 180 -11.67 -3.16 29.31
CA ARG A 180 -13.12 -3.36 29.18
C ARG A 180 -14.00 -2.14 29.51
N ARG A 181 -13.45 -0.93 29.68
CA ARG A 181 -14.24 0.25 30.06
C ARG A 181 -14.07 1.44 29.12
N LYS A 182 -14.84 1.39 28.03
CA LYS A 182 -15.65 2.45 27.40
C LYS A 182 -15.47 2.48 25.88
N PRO A 183 -16.40 1.88 25.11
CA PRO A 183 -16.47 2.11 23.68
C PRO A 183 -17.39 3.33 23.44
N GLU A 184 -16.83 4.48 23.08
CA GLU A 184 -17.59 5.49 22.34
C GLU A 184 -17.78 4.96 20.92
N ARG A 185 -18.90 4.26 20.73
CA ARG A 185 -19.42 3.82 19.44
C ARG A 185 -20.33 4.93 18.90
N GLU A 186 -19.74 6.00 18.39
CA GLU A 186 -20.49 6.97 17.58
C GLU A 186 -20.39 6.52 16.11
N TRP A 187 -21.40 5.76 15.69
CA TRP A 187 -21.67 5.50 14.29
C TRP A 187 -22.12 6.82 13.64
N ILE A 188 -21.42 7.33 12.64
CA ILE A 188 -22.06 8.22 11.68
C ILE A 188 -23.08 7.37 10.92
N LYS A 189 -24.35 7.79 10.99
CA LYS A 189 -25.59 7.03 10.86
C LYS A 189 -25.60 5.95 9.77
N ARG A 190 -25.79 4.71 10.26
CA ARG A 190 -26.52 3.62 9.60
C ARG A 190 -27.90 4.15 9.19
N SER A 191 -28.22 4.22 7.90
CA SER A 191 -29.62 4.25 7.51
C SER A 191 -30.22 2.90 7.89
N GLU A 192 -31.27 2.93 8.71
CA GLU A 192 -32.08 1.77 9.00
C GLU A 192 -32.89 1.40 7.74
N SER A 193 -33.03 0.09 7.53
CA SER A 193 -33.78 -0.59 6.45
C SER A 193 -33.25 -0.40 5.02
N ALA A 194 -32.25 -1.19 4.66
CA ALA A 194 -32.33 -1.97 3.43
C ALA A 194 -32.23 -3.43 3.87
N ASP A 195 -33.29 -4.19 3.59
CA ASP A 195 -33.31 -5.63 3.80
C ASP A 195 -32.05 -6.26 3.22
N GLN A 196 -31.48 -7.19 3.97
CA GLN A 196 -30.36 -8.00 3.53
C GLN A 196 -30.77 -8.83 2.32
N GLU A 197 -30.63 -8.27 1.12
CA GLU A 197 -30.18 -9.08 0.00
C GLU A 197 -28.73 -9.45 0.30
N LYS A 198 -28.55 -10.69 0.79
CA LYS A 198 -27.26 -11.37 0.70
C LYS A 198 -26.76 -11.17 -0.73
N PRO A 199 -25.56 -10.60 -0.97
CA PRO A 199 -25.03 -10.61 -2.31
C PRO A 199 -24.91 -12.08 -2.70
N GLU A 200 -25.71 -12.46 -3.68
CA GLU A 200 -25.69 -13.76 -4.32
C GLU A 200 -24.25 -14.08 -4.76
N ASN A 201 -23.93 -15.36 -4.86
CA ASN A 201 -22.67 -15.90 -5.39
C ASN A 201 -22.08 -15.10 -6.56
N GLU A 202 -21.22 -14.10 -6.31
CA GLU A 202 -20.46 -13.44 -7.37
C GLU A 202 -18.99 -13.87 -7.33
N ASP A 203 -18.59 -14.58 -8.40
CA ASP A 203 -17.25 -15.10 -8.73
C ASP A 203 -16.24 -13.99 -9.07
N TRP A 204 -15.97 -13.08 -8.12
CA TRP A 204 -14.89 -12.10 -8.26
C TRP A 204 -13.80 -12.30 -7.20
N ILE A 205 -12.57 -11.95 -7.56
CA ILE A 205 -11.37 -12.06 -6.73
C ILE A 205 -11.23 -10.75 -5.96
N SER A 206 -11.28 -10.85 -4.63
CA SER A 206 -11.08 -9.71 -3.72
C SER A 206 -9.70 -9.69 -3.06
N ASP A 207 -8.94 -10.78 -3.19
CA ASP A 207 -7.68 -11.00 -2.49
C ASP A 207 -6.51 -10.66 -3.43
N PRO A 208 -5.70 -9.62 -3.11
CA PRO A 208 -4.57 -9.24 -3.95
C PRO A 208 -3.55 -10.38 -4.17
N GLY A 209 -3.35 -11.23 -3.17
CA GLY A 209 -2.46 -12.39 -3.27
C GLY A 209 -2.98 -13.47 -4.22
N LYS A 210 -4.29 -13.75 -4.20
CA LYS A 210 -4.92 -14.66 -5.18
C LYS A 210 -4.87 -14.09 -6.59
N LEU A 211 -5.02 -12.77 -6.72
CA LEU A 211 -4.92 -12.10 -8.01
C LEU A 211 -3.48 -12.20 -8.55
N ASN A 212 -2.47 -11.88 -7.73
CA ASN A 212 -1.06 -12.07 -8.08
C ASN A 212 -0.74 -13.52 -8.46
N ALA A 213 -1.22 -14.50 -7.68
CA ALA A 213 -1.03 -15.91 -8.01
C ALA A 213 -1.70 -16.31 -9.34
N LYS A 214 -2.85 -15.69 -9.67
CA LYS A 214 -3.53 -15.91 -10.95
C LYS A 214 -2.75 -15.31 -12.13
N LEU A 215 -2.19 -14.11 -11.97
CA LEU A 215 -1.30 -13.49 -12.96
C LEU A 215 -0.05 -14.36 -13.21
N MET A 216 0.56 -14.88 -12.14
CA MET A 216 1.74 -15.74 -12.22
C MET A 216 1.46 -17.14 -12.80
N ASN A 217 0.20 -17.57 -12.85
CA ASN A 217 -0.20 -18.86 -13.40
C ASN A 217 -0.90 -18.71 -14.76
N PHE A 218 -0.26 -17.98 -15.68
CA PHE A 218 -0.68 -17.56 -17.03
C PHE A 218 -1.22 -18.66 -17.98
N ARG A 219 -1.30 -19.92 -17.53
CA ARG A 219 -1.76 -21.05 -18.34
C ARG A 219 -3.27 -21.06 -18.61
N SER A 220 -4.05 -20.18 -17.98
CA SER A 220 -5.49 -20.03 -18.25
C SER A 220 -5.82 -18.65 -18.82
N ARG A 221 -6.33 -18.59 -20.06
CA ARG A 221 -7.02 -17.41 -20.64
C ARG A 221 -8.40 -17.17 -20.02
N GLU A 222 -8.63 -17.68 -18.82
CA GLU A 222 -9.93 -17.57 -18.16
C GLU A 222 -10.12 -16.16 -17.63
N SER A 223 -11.17 -15.50 -18.13
CA SER A 223 -11.61 -14.23 -17.60
C SER A 223 -11.98 -14.35 -16.13
N PHE A 224 -11.72 -13.31 -15.36
CA PHE A 224 -12.15 -13.20 -13.99
C PHE A 224 -12.58 -11.79 -13.67
N LYS A 225 -13.37 -11.67 -12.60
CA LYS A 225 -13.80 -10.38 -12.08
C LYS A 225 -12.93 -9.96 -10.92
N VAL A 226 -12.64 -8.67 -10.81
CA VAL A 226 -11.98 -8.04 -9.65
C VAL A 226 -12.61 -6.67 -9.41
N ARG A 227 -12.71 -6.27 -8.13
CA ARG A 227 -13.18 -4.95 -7.73
C ARG A 227 -12.04 -4.12 -7.15
N GLY A 228 -12.08 -2.82 -7.41
CA GLY A 228 -11.08 -1.88 -6.94
C GLY A 228 -11.48 -0.44 -7.23
N ILE A 229 -10.50 0.46 -7.16
CA ILE A 229 -10.64 1.87 -7.51
C ILE A 229 -9.77 2.14 -8.73
N ILE A 230 -10.36 2.70 -9.79
CA ILE A 230 -9.61 3.07 -11.00
C ILE A 230 -8.94 4.43 -10.83
N PHE A 231 -7.74 4.60 -11.36
CA PHE A 231 -7.03 5.89 -11.40
C PHE A 231 -6.51 6.15 -12.81
N ASP A 232 -6.73 7.38 -13.28
CA ASP A 232 -6.33 7.88 -14.60
C ASP A 232 -6.79 7.00 -15.79
N GLY A 233 -7.76 6.10 -15.57
CA GLY A 233 -8.27 5.17 -16.58
C GLY A 233 -7.38 3.95 -16.87
N GLU A 234 -6.17 3.93 -16.32
CA GLU A 234 -5.11 2.99 -16.71
C GLU A 234 -4.65 2.10 -15.55
N ARG A 235 -5.10 2.37 -14.32
CA ARG A 235 -4.63 1.66 -13.12
C ARG A 235 -5.78 1.26 -12.22
N LEU A 236 -5.72 0.04 -11.67
CA LEU A 236 -6.64 -0.45 -10.66
C LEU A 236 -5.93 -0.64 -9.32
N TRP A 237 -6.37 0.10 -8.31
CA TRP A 237 -6.00 -0.17 -6.93
C TRP A 237 -6.96 -1.19 -6.32
N VAL A 238 -6.42 -2.29 -5.83
CA VAL A 238 -7.16 -3.32 -5.09
C VAL A 238 -6.83 -3.21 -3.59
N PRO A 239 -7.85 -3.03 -2.73
CA PRO A 239 -7.66 -2.85 -1.30
C PRO A 239 -7.12 -4.12 -0.61
N PRO A 240 -6.42 -4.00 0.54
CA PRO A 240 -5.79 -5.12 1.24
C PRO A 240 -6.82 -6.08 1.85
N GLN A 241 -6.73 -7.39 1.57
CA GLN A 241 -7.59 -8.40 2.19
C GLN A 241 -6.87 -9.23 3.25
N GLY A 242 -7.43 -9.28 4.47
CA GLY A 242 -6.84 -10.02 5.57
C GLY A 242 -5.45 -9.52 5.93
N ARG A 243 -4.43 -10.36 5.75
CA ARG A 243 -3.01 -10.03 5.99
C ARG A 243 -2.28 -9.50 4.76
N MET A 244 -2.90 -9.52 3.60
CA MET A 244 -2.28 -9.04 2.36
C MET A 244 -2.34 -7.52 2.28
N ASN A 245 -1.29 -6.90 1.73
CA ASN A 245 -1.28 -5.49 1.40
C ASN A 245 -2.20 -5.19 0.21
N SER A 246 -2.51 -3.91 -0.04
CA SER A 246 -3.11 -3.50 -1.30
C SER A 246 -2.18 -3.85 -2.46
N SER A 247 -2.73 -3.87 -3.67
CA SER A 247 -1.92 -3.99 -4.89
C SER A 247 -2.48 -3.05 -5.95
N GLU A 248 -1.59 -2.55 -6.79
CA GLU A 248 -1.94 -1.75 -7.96
C GLU A 248 -1.60 -2.59 -9.20
N PHE A 249 -2.48 -2.52 -10.20
CA PHE A 249 -2.37 -3.24 -11.46
C PHE A 249 -2.54 -2.27 -12.61
N ASP A 250 -1.69 -2.39 -13.62
CA ASP A 250 -1.86 -1.67 -14.88
C ASP A 250 -3.02 -2.31 -15.66
N LEU A 251 -3.74 -1.50 -16.43
CA LEU A 251 -4.89 -1.90 -17.21
C LEU A 251 -4.60 -1.72 -18.69
N GLU A 252 -4.86 -2.77 -19.48
CA GLU A 252 -4.91 -2.69 -20.93
C GLU A 252 -6.35 -2.85 -21.39
N ILE A 253 -6.95 -1.77 -21.88
CA ILE A 253 -8.37 -1.74 -22.28
C ILE A 253 -8.53 -2.43 -23.63
N MET A 254 -9.34 -3.49 -23.66
CA MET A 254 -9.61 -4.27 -24.86
C MET A 254 -10.85 -3.72 -25.58
N GLY A 255 -10.62 -3.05 -26.71
CA GLY A 255 -11.69 -2.52 -27.55
C GLY A 255 -12.16 -1.14 -27.09
N ASP A 256 -13.41 -0.80 -27.44
CA ASP A 256 -14.02 0.49 -27.15
C ASP A 256 -14.90 0.36 -25.89
N LEU A 257 -14.31 0.64 -24.72
CA LEU A 257 -14.98 0.61 -23.43
C LEU A 257 -15.06 2.02 -22.86
N ASP A 258 -16.21 2.37 -22.26
CA ASP A 258 -16.37 3.62 -21.52
C ASP A 258 -15.54 3.57 -20.24
N ILE A 259 -14.40 4.28 -20.23
CA ILE A 259 -13.51 4.36 -19.08
C ILE A 259 -14.10 5.37 -18.08
N PRO A 260 -14.40 4.97 -16.83
CA PRO A 260 -14.96 5.88 -15.83
C PRO A 260 -13.95 6.90 -15.33
N GLU A 261 -14.45 7.93 -14.65
CA GLU A 261 -13.61 8.97 -14.04
C GLU A 261 -12.62 8.38 -13.02
N SER A 262 -11.49 9.06 -12.83
CA SER A 262 -10.48 8.69 -11.84
C SER A 262 -11.09 8.63 -10.42
N ALA A 263 -10.50 7.80 -9.56
CA ALA A 263 -10.98 7.49 -8.22
C ALA A 263 -12.38 6.86 -8.13
N THR A 264 -12.88 6.26 -9.22
CA THR A 264 -14.17 5.57 -9.25
C THR A 264 -14.05 4.11 -8.80
N ALA A 265 -14.98 3.64 -7.97
CA ALA A 265 -15.09 2.24 -7.62
C ALA A 265 -15.66 1.43 -8.80
N VAL A 266 -14.98 0.35 -9.18
CA VAL A 266 -15.34 -0.46 -10.35
C VAL A 266 -15.28 -1.95 -10.07
N GLU A 267 -16.08 -2.73 -10.80
CA GLU A 267 -15.86 -4.14 -11.08
C GLU A 267 -15.35 -4.25 -12.52
N ILE A 268 -14.20 -4.89 -12.70
CA ILE A 268 -13.66 -5.16 -14.04
C ILE A 268 -13.70 -6.66 -14.31
N THR A 269 -14.00 -7.03 -15.54
CA THR A 269 -13.73 -8.37 -16.07
C THR A 269 -12.44 -8.31 -16.88
N ALA A 270 -11.46 -9.14 -16.53
CA ALA A 270 -10.16 -9.13 -17.16
C ALA A 270 -9.58 -10.53 -17.39
N THR A 271 -8.62 -10.63 -18.30
CA THR A 271 -7.72 -11.77 -18.47
C THR A 271 -6.29 -11.38 -18.06
N ALA A 272 -5.43 -12.39 -17.92
CA ALA A 272 -4.03 -12.24 -17.58
C ALA A 272 -3.20 -13.05 -18.57
N GLU A 273 -2.25 -12.41 -19.27
CA GLU A 273 -1.49 -13.07 -20.34
C GLU A 273 0.04 -13.11 -20.12
N SER A 274 0.58 -12.49 -19.07
CA SER A 274 2.03 -12.42 -18.87
C SER A 274 2.44 -12.42 -17.40
N GLU A 275 3.75 -12.56 -17.16
CA GLU A 275 4.37 -12.37 -15.83
C GLU A 275 4.37 -10.90 -15.37
N THR A 276 3.64 -10.00 -16.05
CA THR A 276 3.48 -8.59 -15.66
C THR A 276 2.26 -8.40 -14.75
N LEU A 277 2.22 -7.28 -14.02
CA LEU A 277 1.06 -6.87 -13.21
C LEU A 277 -0.02 -6.16 -14.05
N THR A 278 -0.22 -6.61 -15.31
CA THR A 278 -1.16 -6.00 -16.26
C THR A 278 -2.43 -6.84 -16.39
N LEU A 279 -3.59 -6.19 -16.32
CA LEU A 279 -4.91 -6.78 -16.51
C LEU A 279 -5.47 -6.36 -17.88
N PHE A 280 -5.80 -7.34 -18.72
CA PHE A 280 -6.42 -7.09 -20.03
C PHE A 280 -7.93 -7.01 -19.85
N VAL A 281 -8.48 -5.81 -19.87
CA VAL A 281 -9.85 -5.51 -19.44
C VAL A 281 -10.82 -5.63 -20.60
N THR A 282 -11.82 -6.50 -20.47
CA THR A 282 -12.86 -6.73 -21.48
C THR A 282 -14.23 -6.17 -21.11
N ASP A 283 -14.44 -5.82 -19.83
CA ASP A 283 -15.66 -5.18 -19.34
C ASP A 283 -15.35 -4.35 -18.10
N ILE A 284 -15.97 -3.17 -17.98
CA ILE A 284 -15.86 -2.29 -16.81
C ILE A 284 -17.26 -1.87 -16.37
N ARG A 285 -17.56 -2.08 -15.10
CA ARG A 285 -18.81 -1.65 -14.47
C ARG A 285 -18.53 -0.74 -13.29
N VAL A 286 -19.06 0.48 -13.33
CA VAL A 286 -19.06 1.39 -12.19
C VAL A 286 -19.92 0.82 -11.06
N LEU A 287 -19.36 0.81 -9.86
CA LEU A 287 -20.05 0.35 -8.66
C LEU A 287 -20.78 1.51 -7.96
N PRO A 288 -21.94 1.26 -7.34
CA PRO A 288 -22.57 2.20 -6.41
C PRO A 288 -21.62 2.62 -5.28
N GLN A 289 -21.81 3.82 -4.73
CA GLN A 289 -20.91 4.41 -3.73
C GLN A 289 -20.76 3.56 -2.45
N ASP A 290 -21.80 2.79 -2.09
CA ASP A 290 -21.86 1.91 -0.92
C ASP A 290 -21.49 0.45 -1.23
N ALA A 291 -21.22 0.12 -2.50
CA ALA A 291 -20.90 -1.23 -2.89
C ALA A 291 -19.58 -1.71 -2.27
N PRO A 292 -19.52 -2.97 -1.80
CA PRO A 292 -18.30 -3.52 -1.25
C PRO A 292 -17.28 -3.77 -2.37
N ILE A 293 -16.14 -3.08 -2.28
CA ILE A 293 -14.93 -3.37 -3.06
C ILE A 293 -14.07 -4.49 -2.43
N GLN A 294 -14.50 -5.04 -1.29
CA GLN A 294 -13.89 -6.20 -0.63
C GLN A 294 -14.94 -7.20 -0.18
N LYS A 295 -14.66 -8.49 -0.35
CA LYS A 295 -15.47 -9.52 0.27
C LYS A 295 -15.25 -9.49 1.79
N PRO A 296 -16.32 -9.62 2.60
CA PRO A 296 -16.15 -9.84 4.03
C PRO A 296 -15.28 -11.10 4.23
N PRO A 297 -14.46 -11.15 5.30
CA PRO A 297 -13.69 -12.35 5.59
C PRO A 297 -14.64 -13.54 5.64
N SER A 298 -14.38 -14.56 4.83
CA SER A 298 -15.14 -15.80 4.93
C SER A 298 -14.95 -16.31 6.35
N ASN A 299 -16.03 -16.43 7.12
CA ASN A 299 -16.02 -17.23 8.34
C ASN A 299 -15.67 -18.66 7.92
N GLN A 300 -14.38 -18.97 7.80
CA GLN A 300 -13.92 -20.33 7.79
C GLN A 300 -14.29 -20.85 9.17
N GLY A 301 -15.34 -21.66 9.21
CA GLY A 301 -15.83 -22.28 10.44
C GLY A 301 -14.66 -22.88 11.20
N ARG A 302 -14.56 -22.51 12.47
CA ARG A 302 -13.78 -23.27 13.46
C ARG A 302 -14.34 -24.69 13.55
#